data_AF-A0AAE6KDL2-F1
#
_entry.id   AF-A0AAE6KDL2-F1
#
_cell.length_a   1.000
_cell.length_b   1.000
_cell.length_c   1.000
_cell.angle_alpha   90.00
_cell.angle_beta   90.00
_cell.angle_gamma   90.00
#
_symmetry.space_group_name_H-M   'P 1'
#
loop_
_entity.id
_entity.type
_entity.pdbx_description
1 polymer ?
#
loop_
_entity_poly.entity_id
_entity_poly.type
_entity_poly.pdbx_seq_one_letter_code
_entity_poly.pdbx_strand_id
1 'polypeptide(L)' 'MTRKIRVDIETTWSGVSEVEYFEVEDDATEEDIAEEAHEIFQQYCNYGWSEVEQDQSDES' A
#
# COMPACT_ATOMS: atom_id res chain seq x y z
N MET A 1 21.78 -7.45 14.28
CA MET A 1 21.92 -8.06 12.93
C MET A 1 20.63 -7.69 12.19
N THR A 2 20.58 -7.83 10.87
CA THR A 2 19.38 -7.51 10.10
C THR A 2 18.70 -8.79 9.61
N ARG A 3 17.38 -8.76 9.51
CA ARG A 3 16.56 -9.83 8.95
C ARG A 3 15.76 -9.32 7.76
N LYS A 4 15.61 -10.20 6.76
CA LYS A 4 14.91 -9.90 5.51
C LYS A 4 13.46 -10.35 5.60
N ILE A 5 12.53 -9.45 5.33
CA ILE A 5 11.09 -9.69 5.30
C ILE A 5 10.61 -9.75 3.85
N ARG A 6 9.63 -10.61 3.59
CA ARG A 6 8.97 -10.76 2.27
C ARG A 6 7.55 -10.20 2.38
N VAL A 7 7.16 -9.39 1.41
CA VAL A 7 5.80 -8.87 1.25
C VAL A 7 5.22 -9.44 -0.03
N ASP A 8 4.13 -10.18 0.09
CA ASP A 8 3.39 -10.74 -1.04
C ASP A 8 2.17 -9.85 -1.33
N ILE A 9 2.10 -9.29 -2.53
CA ILE A 9 1.04 -8.36 -2.94
C ILE A 9 0.22 -9.05 -4.03
N GLU A 10 -0.94 -9.57 -3.65
CA GLU A 10 -1.85 -10.25 -4.57
C GLU A 10 -2.96 -9.29 -5.04
N THR A 11 -2.98 -8.98 -6.33
CA THR A 11 -4.05 -8.19 -6.95
C THR A 11 -4.97 -9.11 -7.74
N THR A 12 -5.78 -9.91 -7.02
CA THR A 12 -6.66 -10.94 -7.59
C THR A 12 -7.60 -10.39 -8.67
N TRP A 13 -8.01 -9.11 -8.56
CA TRP A 13 -8.86 -8.45 -9.55
C TRP A 13 -8.13 -8.15 -10.88
N SER A 14 -6.82 -7.96 -10.84
CA SER A 14 -5.96 -7.72 -12.01
C SER A 14 -5.30 -8.99 -12.53
N GLY A 15 -5.33 -10.10 -11.77
CA GLY A 15 -4.63 -11.34 -12.10
C GLY A 15 -3.10 -11.21 -12.02
N VAL A 16 -2.60 -10.21 -11.28
CA VAL A 16 -1.18 -9.91 -11.14
C VAL A 16 -0.77 -10.07 -9.67
N SER A 17 0.44 -10.56 -9.43
CA SER A 17 1.05 -10.66 -8.10
C SER A 17 2.45 -10.05 -8.14
N GLU A 18 2.83 -9.33 -7.09
CA GLU A 18 4.17 -8.78 -6.91
C GLU A 18 4.78 -9.28 -5.58
N VAL A 19 6.10 -9.42 -5.54
CA VAL A 19 6.81 -9.87 -4.34
C VAL A 19 7.96 -8.91 -4.02
N GLU A 20 7.80 -8.19 -2.92
CA GLU A 20 8.79 -7.24 -2.42
C GLU A 20 9.55 -7.78 -1.22
N TYR A 21 10.72 -7.19 -0.96
CA TYR A 21 11.52 -7.51 0.20
C TYR A 21 12.13 -6.27 0.82
N PHE A 22 12.17 -6.23 2.15
CA PHE A 22 12.85 -5.19 2.92
C PHE A 22 13.67 -5.79 4.06
N GLU A 23 14.60 -5.01 4.59
CA GLU A 23 15.46 -5.41 5.71
C GLU A 23 15.12 -4.58 6.94
N VAL A 24 15.04 -5.25 8.09
CA VAL A 24 14.84 -4.61 9.41
C VAL A 24 15.89 -5.10 10.39
N GLU A 25 16.09 -4.36 11.48
CA GLU A 25 16.90 -4.85 12.58
C GLU A 25 16.22 -6.03 13.29
N ASP A 26 17.02 -6.91 13.91
CA ASP A 26 16.48 -8.08 14.61
C ASP A 26 15.59 -7.74 15.83
N ASP A 27 15.75 -6.55 16.41
CA ASP A 27 14.93 -6.03 17.50
C ASP A 27 13.68 -5.27 17.03
N ALA A 28 13.48 -5.13 15.71
CA ALA A 28 12.25 -4.56 15.17
C ALA A 28 11.03 -5.34 15.65
N THR A 29 10.01 -4.61 16.11
CA THR A 29 8.78 -5.21 16.62
C THR A 29 7.90 -5.70 15.47
N GLU A 30 6.87 -6.47 15.80
CA GLU A 30 5.86 -6.85 14.79
C GLU A 30 5.12 -5.63 14.24
N GLU A 31 4.95 -4.57 15.03
CA GLU A 31 4.32 -3.32 14.62
C GLU A 31 5.19 -2.58 13.59
N ASP A 32 6.49 -2.46 13.84
CA ASP A 32 7.43 -1.82 12.90
C ASP A 32 7.45 -2.53 11.54
N ILE A 33 7.43 -3.87 11.56
CA ILE A 33 7.40 -4.69 10.33
C ILE A 33 6.07 -4.52 9.60
N ALA A 34 4.96 -4.48 10.34
CA ALA A 34 3.64 -4.33 9.76
C ALA A 34 3.45 -2.94 9.14
N GLU A 35 3.97 -1.88 9.76
CA GLU A 35 3.94 -0.51 9.24
C GLU A 35 4.71 -0.43 7.91
N GLU A 36 5.96 -0.90 7.87
CA GLU A 36 6.78 -0.89 6.65
C GLU A 36 6.15 -1.75 5.54
N ALA A 37 5.64 -2.93 5.85
CA ALA A 37 4.92 -3.77 4.88
C ALA A 37 3.65 -3.09 4.34
N HIS A 38 2.95 -2.33 5.19
CA HIS A 38 1.76 -1.57 4.79
C HIS A 38 2.12 -0.40 3.88
N GLU A 39 3.21 0.31 4.16
CA GLU A 39 3.71 1.38 3.28
C GLU A 39 4.09 0.83 1.90
N ILE A 40 4.84 -0.28 1.85
CA ILE A 40 5.18 -0.97 0.59
C ILE A 40 3.90 -1.35 -0.16
N PHE A 41 2.91 -1.94 0.53
CA PHE A 41 1.63 -2.28 -0.10
C PHE A 41 0.92 -1.06 -0.71
N GLN A 42 0.91 0.09 -0.01
CA GLN A 42 0.26 1.31 -0.50
C GLN A 42 0.93 1.92 -1.75
N GLN A 43 2.19 1.58 -2.05
CA GLN A 43 2.84 1.96 -3.31
C GLN A 43 2.20 1.25 -4.52
N TYR A 44 1.66 0.06 -4.31
CA TYR A 44 1.01 -0.76 -5.33
C TYR A 44 -0.52 -0.62 -5.33
N CYS A 45 -1.11 -0.59 -4.14
CA CYS A 45 -2.54 -0.65 -3.91
C CYS A 45 -2.97 0.51 -3.02
N ASN A 46 -3.25 1.65 -3.64
CA ASN A 46 -3.78 2.82 -2.94
C ASN A 46 -5.25 3.08 -3.30
N TYR A 47 -5.92 3.81 -2.43
CA TYR A 47 -7.33 4.16 -2.58
C TYR A 47 -7.53 5.64 -2.28
N GLY A 48 -8.29 6.32 -3.13
CA GLY A 48 -8.67 7.72 -2.95
C GLY A 48 -10.16 7.90 -3.24
N TRP A 49 -10.74 8.95 -2.67
CA TRP A 49 -12.11 9.36 -2.93
C TRP A 49 -12.20 10.88 -2.90
N SER A 50 -13.18 11.43 -3.62
CA SER A 50 -13.51 12.85 -3.59
C SER A 50 -15.02 13.03 -3.73
N GLU A 51 -15.56 14.09 -3.13
CA GLU A 51 -16.95 14.50 -3.34
C GLU A 51 -17.11 15.08 -4.76
N VAL A 52 -18.25 14.82 -5.41
CA VAL A 52 -18.58 15.39 -6.73
C VAL A 52 -19.44 16.63 -6.50
N GLU A 53 -18.84 17.81 -6.55
CA GLU A 53 -19.60 19.06 -6.58
C GLU A 53 -20.37 19.13 -7.91
N GLN A 54 -21.70 19.28 -7.85
CA GLN A 54 -22.48 19.60 -9.05
C GLN A 54 -22.11 21.01 -9.48
N ASP A 55 -21.32 21.11 -10.55
CA ASP A 55 -21.05 22.35 -11.26
C ASP A 55 -22.40 22.93 -11.74
N GLN A 56 -22.99 23.84 -10.96
CA GLN A 56 -24.08 24.70 -11.43
C GLN A 56 -23.50 25.77 -12.35
N SER A 57 -22.99 25.32 -13.50
CA SER A 57 -22.96 26.14 -14.70
C SER A 57 -24.34 26.07 -15.36
N ASP A 58 -25.35 26.60 -14.66
CA ASP A 58 -26.58 27.04 -15.30
C ASP A 58 -26.24 28.33 -16.07
N GLU A 59 -25.82 28.17 -17.32
CA GLU A 59 -26.00 29.22 -18.33
C GLU A 59 -27.51 29.48 -18.47
N SER A 60 -28.00 30.58 -17.89
CA SER A 60 -29.17 31.37 -18.34
C SER A 60 -29.31 32.68 -17.57
#